data_AF-A0A3P6QCX1-F1
#
_entry.id   AF-A0A3P6QCX1-F1
#
_cell.length_a   1.000
_cell.length_b   1.000
_cell.length_c   1.000
_cell.angle_alpha   90.00
_cell.angle_beta   90.00
_cell.angle_gamma   90.00
#
_symmetry.space_group_name_H-M   'P 1'
#
loop_
_entity.id
_entity.type
_entity.pdbx_description
1 polymer ?
#
loop_
_entity_poly.entity_id
_entity_poly.type
_entity_poly.pdbx_seq_one_letter_code
_entity_poly.pdbx_strand_id
1 'polypeptide(L)'
;MSGESGYFFTNLSCALQFVQDMNYASLKMERSEFEAYTSGDLVPPLNMMNCGCNQALGSMEESLAKLRELIERQHTLSSRIDEFVRRVSVEEAEFTEEFNKMLGMYPSQEYQKLKEQLAREEKETMEVCSMTSLLTTSSSRSSADAEEPAKIKDTATSTAVEQ
;
A
#
# COMPACT_ATOMS: atom_id res chain seq x y z
N MET A 1 67.88 12.97 12.74
CA MET A 1 67.04 11.80 12.40
C MET A 1 67.89 10.86 11.56
N SER A 2 68.47 9.82 12.15
CA SER A 2 69.31 8.84 11.43
C SER A 2 68.85 7.45 11.82
N GLY A 3 68.38 6.67 10.85
CA GLY A 3 67.91 5.30 11.01
C GLY A 3 66.97 4.87 9.89
N GLU A 4 66.89 3.56 9.65
CA GLU A 4 66.04 2.90 8.64
C GLU A 4 64.56 3.33 8.76
N SER A 5 64.08 3.54 9.98
CA SER A 5 62.73 4.05 10.27
C SER A 5 62.46 5.44 9.68
N GLY A 6 63.45 6.35 9.68
CA GLY A 6 63.30 7.69 9.10
C GLY A 6 63.20 7.64 7.57
N TYR A 7 63.89 6.70 6.93
CA TYR A 7 63.80 6.46 5.50
C TYR A 7 62.41 5.91 5.12
N PHE A 8 61.90 4.92 5.86
CA PHE A 8 60.54 4.42 5.61
C PHE A 8 59.47 5.48 5.82
N PHE A 9 59.59 6.29 6.88
CA PHE A 9 58.65 7.38 7.13
C PHE A 9 58.67 8.43 6.02
N THR A 10 59.86 8.79 5.54
CA THR A 10 60.02 9.75 4.43
C THR A 10 59.46 9.17 3.14
N ASN A 11 59.77 7.91 2.82
CA ASN A 11 59.23 7.23 1.64
C ASN A 11 57.71 7.12 1.69
N LEU A 12 57.14 6.80 2.85
CA LEU A 12 55.69 6.77 3.03
C LEU A 12 55.08 8.15 2.82
N SER A 13 55.70 9.19 3.39
CA SER A 13 55.23 10.58 3.24
C SER A 13 55.26 11.02 1.77
N CYS A 14 56.35 10.69 1.05
CA CYS A 14 56.47 10.95 -0.38
C CYS A 14 55.45 10.16 -1.21
N ALA A 15 55.19 8.89 -0.86
CA ALA A 15 54.20 8.07 -1.55
C ALA A 15 52.78 8.61 -1.35
N LEU A 16 52.43 9.05 -0.14
CA LEU A 16 51.14 9.67 0.14
C LEU A 16 50.95 10.97 -0.65
N GLN A 17 51.98 11.83 -0.67
CA GLN A 17 51.95 13.06 -1.46
C GLN A 17 51.81 12.76 -2.96
N PHE A 18 52.52 11.74 -3.46
CA PHE A 18 52.42 11.32 -4.85
C PHE A 18 51.00 10.87 -5.23
N VAL A 19 50.33 10.09 -4.36
CA VAL A 19 48.95 9.66 -4.60
C VAL A 19 47.99 10.85 -4.60
N GLN A 20 48.19 11.83 -3.70
CA GLN A 20 47.36 13.00 -3.60
C GLN A 20 47.47 13.91 -4.84
N ASP A 21 48.68 14.08 -5.38
CA ASP A 21 48.97 14.93 -6.54
C ASP A 21 49.01 14.14 -7.87
N MET A 22 48.51 12.90 -7.85
CA MET A 22 48.57 11.98 -8.98
C MET A 22 47.74 12.50 -10.15
N ASN A 23 48.32 12.47 -11.35
CA ASN A 23 47.66 12.89 -12.58
C ASN A 23 48.11 12.03 -13.77
N TYR A 24 47.47 12.23 -14.92
CA TYR A 24 47.74 11.49 -16.15
C TYR A 24 49.22 11.53 -16.57
N ALA A 25 49.89 12.67 -16.39
CA ALA A 25 51.30 12.83 -16.77
C ALA A 25 52.23 12.07 -15.82
N SER A 26 51.94 12.08 -14.51
CA SER A 26 52.67 11.32 -13.49
C SER A 26 52.65 9.81 -13.76
N LEU A 27 51.53 9.31 -14.31
CA LEU A 27 51.33 7.89 -14.64
C LEU A 27 51.72 7.53 -16.09
N LYS A 28 52.19 8.51 -16.88
CA LYS A 28 52.52 8.34 -18.31
C LYS A 28 51.38 7.72 -19.12
N MET A 29 50.16 8.16 -18.85
CA MET A 29 48.94 7.70 -19.54
C MET A 29 48.23 8.86 -20.23
N GLU A 30 47.29 8.54 -21.13
CA GLU A 30 46.49 9.57 -21.77
C GLU A 30 45.55 10.24 -20.76
N ARG A 31 45.24 11.52 -20.95
CA ARG A 31 44.30 12.24 -20.10
C ARG A 31 42.91 11.60 -20.11
N SER A 32 42.41 11.24 -21.30
CA SER A 32 41.07 10.65 -21.45
C SER A 32 40.96 9.31 -20.71
N GLU A 33 42.01 8.49 -20.79
CA GLU A 33 42.11 7.20 -20.09
C GLU A 33 42.15 7.39 -18.56
N PHE A 34 42.96 8.34 -18.07
CA PHE A 34 43.02 8.66 -16.63
C PHE A 34 41.67 9.17 -16.10
N GLU A 35 41.04 10.10 -16.82
CA GLU A 35 39.74 10.64 -16.46
C GLU A 35 38.68 9.54 -16.44
N ALA A 36 38.65 8.65 -17.44
CA ALA A 36 37.70 7.55 -17.47
C ALA A 36 37.86 6.58 -16.29
N TYR A 37 39.09 6.29 -15.85
CA TYR A 37 39.31 5.47 -14.65
C TYR A 37 38.93 6.19 -13.35
N THR A 38 39.10 7.51 -13.28
CA THR A 38 38.82 8.30 -12.05
C THR A 38 37.37 8.76 -11.94
N SER A 39 36.65 8.91 -13.06
CA SER A 39 35.20 9.16 -13.11
C SER A 39 34.38 7.89 -12.85
N GLY A 40 34.98 6.72 -13.04
CA GLY A 40 34.30 5.42 -12.98
C GLY A 40 33.68 4.98 -14.30
N ASP A 41 33.97 5.65 -15.42
CA ASP A 41 33.53 5.24 -16.76
C ASP A 41 34.25 3.97 -17.24
N LEU A 42 35.52 3.81 -16.86
CA LEU A 42 36.31 2.60 -17.07
C LEU A 42 36.69 1.98 -15.72
N VAL A 43 36.68 0.65 -15.68
CA VAL A 43 37.15 -0.12 -14.52
C VAL A 43 38.60 -0.54 -14.76
N PRO A 44 39.55 -0.23 -13.85
CA PRO A 44 40.93 -0.65 -13.99
C PRO A 44 41.03 -2.16 -14.21
N PRO A 45 41.91 -2.65 -15.10
CA PRO A 45 42.03 -4.07 -15.40
C PRO A 45 42.42 -4.82 -14.13
N LEU A 46 41.47 -5.57 -13.58
CA LEU A 46 41.67 -6.38 -12.39
C LEU A 46 42.54 -7.58 -12.78
N ASN A 47 43.82 -7.57 -12.37
CA ASN A 47 44.62 -8.77 -12.41
C ASN A 47 44.10 -9.73 -11.32
N MET A 48 43.72 -10.96 -11.68
CA MET A 48 43.23 -11.99 -10.75
C MET A 48 44.15 -12.20 -9.54
N MET A 49 45.45 -11.89 -9.67
CA MET A 49 46.44 -12.08 -8.60
C MET A 49 46.51 -10.94 -7.57
N ASN A 50 45.91 -9.76 -7.78
CA ASN A 50 46.17 -8.56 -6.96
C ASN A 50 44.92 -7.87 -6.39
N CYS A 51 43.82 -8.58 -6.14
CA CYS A 51 42.62 -7.95 -5.58
C CYS A 51 42.12 -8.66 -4.32
N GLY A 52 42.44 -8.08 -3.16
CA GLY A 52 41.67 -8.29 -1.92
C GLY A 52 40.19 -7.89 -2.06
N CYS A 53 39.85 -7.11 -3.10
CA CYS A 53 38.49 -6.77 -3.48
C CYS A 53 37.70 -7.89 -4.18
N ASN A 54 38.34 -8.99 -4.62
CA ASN A 54 37.63 -10.09 -5.30
C ASN A 54 36.58 -10.76 -4.40
N GLN A 55 36.82 -10.85 -3.09
CA GLN A 55 35.85 -11.47 -2.18
C GLN A 55 34.62 -10.58 -1.97
N ALA A 56 34.80 -9.26 -1.83
CA ALA A 56 33.70 -8.32 -1.68
C ALA A 56 32.87 -8.22 -2.97
N LEU A 57 33.53 -8.16 -4.13
CA LEU A 57 32.87 -8.19 -5.44
C LEU A 57 32.11 -9.51 -5.66
N GLY A 58 32.75 -10.66 -5.42
CA GLY A 58 32.09 -11.96 -5.56
C GLY A 58 30.91 -12.12 -4.60
N SER A 59 31.03 -11.63 -3.36
CA SER A 59 29.91 -11.61 -2.41
C SER A 59 28.76 -10.73 -2.90
N MET A 60 29.06 -9.57 -3.49
CA MET A 60 28.04 -8.68 -4.04
C MET A 60 27.34 -9.30 -5.25
N GLU A 61 28.09 -9.95 -6.15
CA GLU A 61 27.54 -10.68 -7.30
C GLU A 61 26.62 -11.81 -6.85
N GLU A 62 27.02 -12.58 -5.82
CA GLU A 62 26.18 -13.63 -5.24
C GLU A 62 24.91 -13.07 -4.60
N SER A 63 25.01 -11.94 -3.87
CA SER A 63 23.85 -11.25 -3.32
C SER A 63 22.89 -10.78 -4.41
N LEU A 64 23.40 -10.22 -5.52
CA LEU A 64 22.58 -9.80 -6.65
C LEU A 64 21.89 -10.99 -7.32
N ALA A 65 22.56 -12.13 -7.46
CA ALA A 65 21.96 -13.35 -7.99
C ALA A 65 20.79 -13.83 -7.10
N LYS A 66 20.98 -13.86 -5.78
CA LYS A 66 19.94 -14.22 -4.81
C LYS A 66 18.76 -13.26 -4.84
N LEU A 67 19.00 -11.95 -5.00
CA LEU A 67 17.93 -10.95 -5.11
C LEU A 67 17.09 -11.16 -6.37
N ARG A 68 17.71 -11.46 -7.51
CA ARG A 68 16.98 -11.77 -8.76
C ARG A 68 16.10 -13.01 -8.60
N GLU A 69 16.65 -14.07 -8.01
CA GLU A 69 15.90 -15.30 -7.73
C GLU A 69 14.72 -15.04 -6.77
N LEU A 70 14.91 -14.19 -5.76
CA LEU A 70 13.86 -13.81 -4.82
C LEU A 70 12.73 -13.03 -5.50
N ILE A 71 13.06 -12.09 -6.40
CA ILE A 71 12.08 -11.33 -7.18
C ILE A 71 11.25 -12.27 -8.05
N GLU A 72 11.89 -13.23 -8.72
CA GLU A 72 11.18 -14.21 -9.55
C GLU A 72 10.23 -15.08 -8.73
N ARG A 73 10.68 -15.55 -7.54
CA ARG A 73 9.81 -16.29 -6.61
C ARG A 73 8.67 -15.45 -6.08
N GLN A 74 8.91 -14.17 -5.78
CA GLN A 74 7.86 -13.26 -5.33
C GLN A 74 6.81 -13.07 -6.40
N HIS A 75 7.20 -12.84 -7.65
CA HIS A 75 6.27 -12.71 -8.76
C HIS A 75 5.45 -14.00 -8.94
N THR A 76 6.10 -15.16 -8.92
CA THR A 76 5.43 -16.46 -9.01
C THR A 76 4.43 -16.67 -7.87
N LEU A 77 4.80 -16.30 -6.64
CA LEU A 77 3.91 -16.41 -5.49
C LEU A 77 2.71 -15.46 -5.59
N SER A 78 2.94 -14.21 -6.00
CA SER A 78 1.88 -13.23 -6.22
C SER A 78 0.87 -13.74 -7.24
N SER A 79 1.34 -14.24 -8.38
CA SER A 79 0.44 -14.80 -9.40
C SER A 79 -0.38 -15.97 -8.89
N ARG A 80 0.20 -16.82 -8.03
CA ARG A 80 -0.53 -17.94 -7.40
C ARG A 80 -1.57 -17.46 -6.39
N ILE A 81 -1.29 -16.39 -5.65
CA ILE A 81 -2.24 -15.78 -4.72
C ILE A 81 -3.41 -15.17 -5.51
N ASP A 82 -3.12 -14.45 -6.58
CA ASP A 82 -4.15 -13.84 -7.42
C ASP A 82 -5.06 -14.90 -8.06
N GLU A 83 -4.47 -15.99 -8.55
CA GLU A 83 -5.24 -17.14 -9.06
C GLU A 83 -6.11 -17.75 -7.96
N PHE A 84 -5.56 -17.95 -6.76
CA PHE A 84 -6.28 -18.52 -5.64
C PHE A 84 -7.48 -17.65 -5.23
N VAL A 85 -7.28 -16.34 -5.08
CA VAL A 85 -8.34 -15.38 -4.76
C VAL A 85 -9.44 -15.43 -5.81
N ARG A 86 -9.08 -15.47 -7.10
CA ARG A 86 -10.05 -15.59 -8.19
C ARG A 86 -10.86 -16.89 -8.08
N ARG A 87 -10.21 -18.03 -7.80
CA ARG A 87 -10.92 -19.31 -7.66
C ARG A 87 -11.88 -19.31 -6.48
N VAL A 88 -11.44 -18.83 -5.32
CA VAL A 88 -12.29 -18.75 -4.12
C VAL A 88 -13.50 -17.86 -4.38
N SER A 89 -13.32 -16.71 -5.04
CA SER A 89 -14.43 -15.82 -5.39
C SER A 89 -15.44 -16.47 -6.34
N VAL A 90 -14.97 -17.27 -7.31
CA VAL A 90 -15.85 -18.03 -8.21
C VAL A 90 -16.61 -19.11 -7.43
N GLU A 91 -15.92 -19.90 -6.60
CA GLU A 91 -16.56 -20.94 -5.79
C GLU A 91 -17.59 -20.36 -4.81
N GLU A 92 -17.31 -19.21 -4.19
CA GLU A 92 -18.25 -18.50 -3.31
C GLU A 92 -19.50 -18.04 -4.07
N ALA A 93 -19.34 -17.52 -5.28
CA ALA A 93 -20.45 -17.09 -6.13
C ALA A 93 -21.30 -18.29 -6.57
N GLU A 94 -20.68 -19.37 -7.03
CA GLU A 94 -21.37 -20.61 -7.43
C GLU A 94 -22.12 -21.24 -6.26
N PHE A 95 -21.50 -21.30 -5.08
CA PHE A 95 -22.14 -21.82 -3.86
C PHE A 95 -23.34 -20.97 -3.46
N THR A 96 -23.22 -19.65 -3.53
CA THR A 96 -24.32 -18.72 -3.23
C THR A 96 -25.46 -18.87 -4.23
N GLU A 97 -25.17 -19.07 -5.51
CA GLU A 97 -26.18 -19.31 -6.55
C GLU A 97 -26.93 -20.63 -6.29
N GLU A 98 -26.22 -21.73 -6.05
CA GLU A 98 -26.85 -23.03 -5.75
C GLU A 98 -27.66 -22.98 -4.43
N PHE A 99 -27.19 -22.27 -3.41
CA PHE A 99 -27.95 -22.07 -2.18
C PHE A 99 -29.24 -21.27 -2.42
N ASN A 100 -29.17 -20.18 -3.19
CA ASN A 100 -30.35 -19.39 -3.56
C ASN A 100 -31.35 -20.19 -4.40
N LYS A 101 -30.84 -21.03 -5.31
CA LYS A 101 -31.66 -21.94 -6.11
C LYS A 101 -32.33 -23.00 -5.23
N MET A 102 -31.62 -23.58 -4.27
CA MET A 102 -32.21 -24.51 -3.28
C MET A 102 -33.29 -23.82 -2.44
N LEU A 103 -33.04 -22.61 -1.94
CA LEU A 103 -34.03 -21.78 -1.24
C LEU A 103 -35.26 -21.50 -2.11
N GLY A 104 -35.06 -21.20 -3.40
CA GLY A 104 -36.13 -20.97 -4.36
C GLY A 104 -36.94 -22.24 -4.66
N MET A 105 -36.30 -23.41 -4.67
CA MET A 105 -36.97 -24.70 -4.84
C MET A 105 -37.68 -25.19 -3.57
N TYR A 106 -37.19 -24.79 -2.40
CA TYR A 106 -37.74 -25.16 -1.10
C TYR A 106 -38.07 -23.93 -0.25
N PRO A 107 -39.08 -23.13 -0.65
CA PRO A 107 -39.60 -22.14 0.26
C PRO A 107 -40.38 -22.94 1.30
N SER A 108 -39.79 -23.20 2.46
CA SER A 108 -40.49 -23.94 3.51
C SER A 108 -41.86 -23.29 3.70
N GLN A 109 -42.93 -24.09 3.77
CA GLN A 109 -44.29 -23.56 3.89
C GLN A 109 -44.42 -22.62 5.10
N GLU A 110 -43.62 -22.88 6.13
CA GLU A 110 -43.43 -22.02 7.30
C GLU A 110 -42.74 -20.69 6.97
N TYR A 111 -41.70 -20.67 6.13
CA TYR A 111 -41.06 -19.43 5.66
C TYR A 111 -42.00 -18.59 4.79
N GLN A 112 -42.79 -19.24 3.93
CA GLN A 112 -43.84 -18.58 3.14
C GLN A 112 -44.90 -17.94 4.06
N LYS A 113 -45.42 -18.70 5.02
CA LYS A 113 -46.37 -18.18 6.03
C LYS A 113 -45.78 -17.03 6.83
N LEU A 114 -44.53 -17.15 7.27
CA LEU A 114 -43.87 -16.13 8.08
C LEU A 114 -43.65 -14.84 7.28
N LYS A 115 -43.23 -14.96 6.02
CA LYS A 115 -43.10 -13.83 5.09
C LYS A 115 -44.44 -13.13 4.84
N GLU A 116 -45.51 -13.90 4.70
CA GLU A 116 -46.87 -13.39 4.45
C GLU A 116 -47.51 -12.80 5.72
N GLN A 117 -47.13 -13.29 6.90
CA GLN A 117 -47.48 -12.68 8.20
C GLN A 117 -46.76 -11.35 8.38
N LEU A 118 -45.45 -11.30 8.13
CA LEU A 118 -44.66 -10.08 8.24
C LEU A 118 -45.18 -8.98 7.30
N ALA A 119 -45.48 -9.32 6.04
CA ALA A 119 -46.03 -8.37 5.07
C ALA A 119 -47.42 -7.84 5.45
N ARG A 120 -48.25 -8.67 6.12
CA ARG A 120 -49.55 -8.23 6.65
C ARG A 120 -49.38 -7.27 7.82
N GLU A 121 -48.53 -7.62 8.77
CA GLU A 121 -48.26 -6.79 9.94
C GLU A 121 -47.61 -5.45 9.55
N GLU A 122 -46.69 -5.45 8.58
CA GLU A 122 -46.09 -4.22 8.03
C GLU A 122 -47.14 -3.34 7.34
N LYS A 123 -48.08 -3.94 6.61
CA LYS A 123 -49.19 -3.20 6.00
C LYS A 123 -50.14 -2.63 7.05
N GLU A 124 -50.52 -3.41 8.05
CA GLU A 124 -51.40 -2.98 9.13
C GLU A 124 -50.74 -1.85 9.95
N THR A 125 -49.47 -1.97 10.29
CA THR A 125 -48.73 -0.91 10.99
C THR A 125 -48.57 0.35 10.12
N MET A 126 -48.40 0.21 8.81
CA MET A 126 -48.35 1.34 7.88
C MET A 126 -49.72 2.03 7.72
N GLU A 127 -50.81 1.28 7.68
CA GLU A 127 -52.18 1.81 7.65
C GLU A 127 -52.53 2.51 8.97
N VAL A 128 -52.18 1.92 10.11
CA VAL A 128 -52.38 2.53 11.44
C VAL A 128 -51.57 3.82 11.56
N CYS A 129 -50.31 3.83 11.15
CA CYS A 129 -49.48 5.03 11.13
C CYS A 129 -50.05 6.11 10.19
N SER A 130 -50.59 5.73 9.03
CA SER A 130 -51.22 6.66 8.07
C SER A 130 -52.53 7.25 8.62
N MET A 131 -53.39 6.43 9.21
CA MET A 131 -54.64 6.87 9.86
C MET A 131 -54.34 7.78 11.05
N THR A 132 -53.32 7.46 11.85
CA THR A 132 -52.88 8.30 12.96
C THR A 132 -52.32 9.62 12.46
N SER A 133 -51.55 9.64 11.37
CA SER A 133 -51.09 10.87 10.70
C SER A 133 -52.25 11.73 10.16
N LEU A 134 -53.30 11.12 9.61
CA LEU A 134 -54.49 11.83 9.14
C LEU A 134 -55.33 12.41 10.31
N LEU A 135 -55.40 11.73 11.45
CA LEU A 135 -56.07 12.21 12.66
C LEU A 135 -55.29 13.34 13.35
N THR A 136 -53.95 13.31 13.33
CA THR A 136 -53.12 14.39 13.87
C THR A 136 -53.08 15.61 12.94
N THR A 137 -53.08 15.42 11.61
CA THR A 137 -53.18 16.54 10.65
C THR A 137 -54.58 17.15 10.57
N SER A 138 -55.65 16.37 10.77
CA SER A 138 -57.02 16.90 10.88
C SER A 138 -57.29 17.58 12.23
N SER A 139 -56.71 17.08 13.34
CA SER A 139 -56.76 17.78 14.63
C SER A 139 -55.95 19.08 14.64
N SER A 140 -54.91 19.20 13.81
CA SER A 140 -54.11 20.43 13.71
C SER A 140 -54.78 21.54 12.90
N ARG A 141 -55.95 21.29 12.28
CA ARG A 141 -56.72 22.30 11.51
C ARG A 141 -57.96 22.84 12.25
N SER A 142 -58.28 22.33 13.44
CA SER A 142 -59.44 22.74 14.25
C SER A 142 -59.09 23.66 15.43
N SER A 143 -58.00 24.42 15.35
CA SER A 143 -57.77 25.56 16.24
C SER A 143 -57.28 26.78 15.45
N ALA A 144 -58.18 27.34 14.65
CA ALA A 144 -58.07 28.73 14.23
C ALA A 144 -58.90 29.60 15.20
N ASP A 145 -58.32 30.73 15.58
CA ASP A 145 -58.82 31.85 16.37
C ASP A 145 -58.85 31.71 17.91
N ALA A 146 -57.82 32.24 18.59
CA ALA A 146 -57.79 33.66 18.99
C ALA A 146 -56.59 34.01 19.91
N GLU A 147 -55.96 35.13 19.57
CA GLU A 147 -55.06 36.02 20.35
C GLU A 147 -53.54 35.76 20.47
N GLU A 148 -52.86 36.90 20.54
CA GLU A 148 -51.53 37.30 20.04
C GLU A 148 -50.53 37.49 21.22
N PRO A 149 -49.33 38.08 21.04
CA PRO A 149 -48.05 37.41 20.79
C PRO A 149 -47.05 37.49 21.96
N ALA A 150 -46.05 36.60 21.98
CA ALA A 150 -44.78 36.88 22.64
C ALA A 150 -43.59 36.34 21.84
N LYS A 151 -42.90 37.26 21.16
CA LYS A 151 -41.53 37.11 20.64
C LYS A 151 -40.60 36.57 21.73
N ILE A 152 -39.77 35.58 21.40
CA ILE A 152 -38.30 35.46 21.67
C ILE A 152 -37.81 34.32 20.76
N LYS A 153 -37.34 34.63 19.55
CA LYS A 153 -35.92 34.75 19.12
C LYS A 153 -35.13 33.43 19.18
N ASP A 154 -34.89 32.92 17.98
CA ASP A 154 -34.05 31.79 17.61
C ASP A 154 -32.61 31.91 18.12
N THR A 155 -32.04 30.77 18.52
CA THR A 155 -30.67 30.41 18.14
C THR A 155 -30.58 28.90 17.98
N ALA A 156 -30.49 28.46 16.73
CA ALA A 156 -30.06 27.13 16.34
C ALA A 156 -28.57 26.97 16.63
N THR A 157 -28.18 25.86 17.23
CA THR A 157 -26.79 25.39 17.20
C THR A 157 -26.78 23.98 16.63
N SER A 158 -26.67 23.95 15.31
CA SER A 158 -26.02 22.85 14.60
C SER A 158 -24.54 22.92 14.95
N THR A 159 -23.97 21.85 15.49
CA THR A 159 -22.52 21.69 15.54
C THR A 159 -22.17 20.40 14.84
N ALA A 160 -21.55 20.62 13.69
CA ALA A 160 -20.88 19.65 12.86
C ALA A 160 -19.71 18.99 13.61
N VAL A 161 -19.47 17.74 13.22
CA VAL A 161 -18.26 16.99 13.45
C VAL A 161 -17.18 17.52 12.50
N GLU A 162 -16.08 18.02 13.05
CA GLU A 162 -14.79 18.02 12.38
C GLU A 162 -13.67 18.04 13.43
N GLN A 163 -13.10 16.86 13.72
CA GLN A 163 -11.68 16.54 13.78
C GLN A 163 -11.47 15.06 14.11
#